data_AF-A0A166BXX0-F1
#
_entry.id   AF-A0A166BXX0-F1
#
_cell.length_a   1.000
_cell.length_b   1.000
_cell.length_c   1.000
_cell.angle_alpha   90.00
_cell.angle_beta   90.00
_cell.angle_gamma   90.00
#
_symmetry.space_group_name_H-M   'P 1'
#
loop_
_entity.id
_entity.type
_entity.pdbx_description
1 polymer ?
#
loop_
_entity_poly.entity_id
_entity_poly.type
_entity_poly.pdbx_seq_one_letter_code
_entity_poly.pdbx_strand_id
1 'polypeptide(L)'
;MEAANITCCARGTLLSSVASQHSTTSLASPRSISASYTSKCLKSSSLFGESLRTMPRSSLKVSKSKKSSTLVTKCEIGDSLEEFLSKATEDKGLIRLMMCMGEAIRTIAFKVRTASCGGTACVNSFGDEQLAVDMLADKLLFEALTYSHFCKYACSEEVPELQDMGGPAEGGFSVAFDPLDGSSIVDTNFTVGTIFGVWPGDKLTGVTGRDQVAAAMGIYGPRTTYVIALKDCPGTHEFLLLDEGKWQHVKDTTEISEGKMFSPGNLRATFDNPDYKNLIDYYVKEKYTLRYTGGMVPDVNQIIVKEKGVFTNVISPTTKAKLRLLFEVAPLGLLVEQAGGYSSDGTQSVLDKVIVNLDDRTQVAYGSLNEIIRFEETLYGSSRLKKGVPILHAEKRNSQISLQTKILSTDKKLIGNGNKKWQGSVGGIVDAPIDKVWNLVSQTNRLPEWMPMIERCTGLDGHDDAPGYIRLVSGFMFPQEDGDRSWIKEKLVSMEPLSHTYTYKMLASNVGLDGSVNTLKLLDYGDGCTLVSWSYEINPLEGACEDNLIDFLGFLYKSCINRIQAALDASSQKVV
;
A
#
# COMPACT_ATOMS: atom_id res chain seq x y z
N MET A 1 -25.06 55.47 -23.29
CA MET A 1 -25.28 55.30 -21.84
C MET A 1 -24.28 54.24 -21.40
N GLU A 2 -23.03 54.59 -21.15
CA GLU A 2 -22.44 55.38 -20.05
C GLU A 2 -21.60 54.41 -19.21
N ALA A 3 -20.30 54.63 -19.26
CA ALA A 3 -19.31 54.01 -18.38
C ALA A 3 -19.24 54.77 -17.07
N ALA A 4 -18.88 54.10 -15.97
CA ALA A 4 -18.37 54.77 -14.79
C ALA A 4 -17.39 53.87 -14.00
N ASN A 5 -16.11 54.20 -14.13
CA ASN A 5 -15.08 54.00 -13.11
C ASN A 5 -15.37 54.93 -11.92
N ILE A 6 -15.13 54.47 -10.68
CA ILE A 6 -14.91 55.38 -9.54
C ILE A 6 -13.73 54.88 -8.70
N THR A 7 -12.67 55.69 -8.74
CA THR A 7 -11.54 55.77 -7.82
C THR A 7 -11.90 56.72 -6.68
N CYS A 8 -11.46 56.45 -5.45
CA CYS A 8 -11.45 57.40 -4.32
C CYS A 8 -10.51 56.82 -3.24
N CYS A 9 -9.75 57.55 -2.44
CA CYS A 9 -9.16 58.88 -2.47
C CYS A 9 -8.21 58.92 -1.25
N ALA A 10 -6.98 59.37 -1.41
CA ALA A 10 -6.03 59.60 -0.31
C ALA A 10 -5.87 61.10 -0.06
N ARG A 11 -5.90 61.50 1.22
CA ARG A 11 -5.40 62.76 1.84
C ARG A 11 -5.54 62.55 3.37
N GLY A 12 -4.58 62.77 4.27
CA GLY A 12 -3.40 63.62 4.24
C GLY A 12 -3.62 64.78 5.23
N THR A 13 -3.07 64.69 6.44
CA THR A 13 -2.89 65.84 7.35
C THR A 13 -1.59 65.70 8.15
N LEU A 14 -0.95 66.84 8.37
CA LEU A 14 0.45 67.10 8.72
C LEU A 14 0.55 67.83 10.07
N LEU A 15 1.78 67.87 10.63
CA LEU A 15 2.34 68.74 11.72
C LEU A 15 2.18 68.25 13.17
N SER A 16 3.12 68.44 14.13
CA SER A 16 4.41 69.17 14.21
C SER A 16 5.25 68.70 15.42
N SER A 17 6.56 68.99 15.36
CA SER A 17 7.67 68.83 16.32
C SER A 17 7.52 69.44 17.72
N VAL A 18 8.14 68.83 18.75
CA VAL A 18 8.92 69.49 19.84
C VAL A 18 10.00 68.52 20.39
N ALA A 19 11.17 69.05 20.71
CA ALA A 19 12.42 68.37 21.11
C ALA A 19 12.73 68.40 22.64
N SER A 20 13.90 67.85 23.01
CA SER A 20 14.69 67.92 24.27
C SER A 20 14.74 66.58 25.05
N GLN A 21 15.86 66.11 25.64
CA GLN A 21 17.17 66.68 25.91
C GLN A 21 18.17 65.55 26.27
N HIS A 22 19.46 65.85 26.14
CA HIS A 22 20.64 65.03 26.44
C HIS A 22 20.74 64.45 27.86
N SER A 23 21.43 63.30 27.99
CA SER A 23 22.55 63.19 28.94
C SER A 23 23.56 62.12 28.51
N THR A 24 24.82 62.52 28.52
CA THR A 24 26.05 61.79 28.21
C THR A 24 26.72 61.31 29.50
N THR A 25 27.28 60.10 29.53
CA THR A 25 28.51 59.80 30.27
C THR A 25 29.26 58.64 29.62
N SER A 26 30.45 58.97 29.10
CA SER A 26 31.53 58.07 28.69
C SER A 26 32.34 57.61 29.91
N LEU A 27 32.93 56.40 29.88
CA LEU A 27 34.27 56.15 30.44
C LEU A 27 34.87 54.79 29.99
N ALA A 28 36.02 54.92 29.31
CA ALA A 28 37.24 54.09 29.36
C ALA A 28 37.26 52.63 28.87
N SER A 29 37.98 52.44 27.76
CA SER A 29 38.75 51.25 27.36
C SER A 29 39.98 50.97 28.26
N PRO A 30 40.58 49.76 28.18
CA PRO A 30 42.00 49.70 27.83
C PRO A 30 42.40 48.62 26.80
N ARG A 31 43.23 49.09 25.85
CA ARG A 31 44.39 48.56 25.11
C ARG A 31 44.66 47.04 24.98
N SER A 32 44.58 46.61 23.71
CA SER A 32 45.58 45.92 22.87
C SER A 32 46.91 45.39 23.46
N ILE A 33 47.22 44.13 23.15
CA ILE A 33 48.57 43.64 22.82
C ILE A 33 48.47 42.76 21.55
N SER A 34 49.34 43.02 20.56
CA SER A 34 49.48 42.27 19.31
C SER A 34 50.68 41.33 19.35
N ALA A 35 50.59 40.20 18.65
CA ALA A 35 51.62 39.56 17.81
C ALA A 35 50.99 38.25 17.29
N SER A 36 51.16 37.72 16.09
CA SER A 36 51.79 38.09 14.82
C SER A 36 51.51 36.89 13.90
N TYR A 37 51.39 37.14 12.60
CA TYR A 37 51.02 36.20 11.54
C TYR A 37 51.85 34.90 11.45
N THR A 38 51.20 33.79 11.07
CA THR A 38 51.67 32.94 9.95
C THR A 38 50.54 32.08 9.39
N SER A 39 50.44 32.08 8.07
CA SER A 39 49.43 31.45 7.22
C SER A 39 49.67 29.96 7.05
N LYS A 40 48.62 29.13 7.18
CA LYS A 40 48.45 27.91 6.37
C LYS A 40 46.97 27.62 6.10
N CYS A 41 46.67 27.56 4.81
CA CYS A 41 45.45 27.09 4.19
C CYS A 41 45.11 25.66 4.66
N LEU A 42 43.86 25.43 5.09
CA LEU A 42 43.33 24.09 5.34
C LEU A 42 42.15 23.84 4.39
N LYS A 43 42.33 22.79 3.58
CA LYS A 43 41.39 22.25 2.61
C LYS A 43 40.24 21.52 3.30
N SER A 44 39.12 21.50 2.60
CA SER A 44 37.91 20.71 2.83
C SER A 44 38.20 19.28 3.32
N SER A 45 37.60 18.91 4.46
CA SER A 45 37.56 17.52 4.92
C SER A 45 36.33 16.82 4.35
N SER A 46 36.56 15.98 3.35
CA SER A 46 35.66 14.92 2.92
C SER A 46 35.49 13.88 4.03
N LEU A 47 34.25 13.51 4.36
CA LEU A 47 33.91 12.62 5.49
C LEU A 47 33.87 11.12 5.15
N PHE A 48 34.36 10.69 3.98
CA PHE A 48 34.40 9.26 3.65
C PHE A 48 35.73 8.87 3.00
N GLY A 49 36.47 8.01 3.71
CA GLY A 49 37.53 7.17 3.15
C GLY A 49 38.62 6.80 4.15
N GLU A 50 38.79 5.50 4.43
CA GLU A 50 40.00 4.83 3.95
C GLU A 50 39.90 3.29 3.92
N SER A 51 40.65 2.76 2.97
CA SER A 51 40.71 1.40 2.46
C SER A 51 41.76 0.57 3.20
N LEU A 52 41.55 -0.74 3.34
CA LEU A 52 42.62 -1.70 3.68
C LEU A 52 42.70 -2.82 2.63
N ARG A 53 43.89 -2.97 2.05
CA ARG A 53 44.26 -3.99 1.05
C ARG A 53 44.81 -5.27 1.72
N THR A 54 44.29 -6.42 1.25
CA THR A 54 44.95 -7.70 0.83
C THR A 54 45.99 -8.40 1.74
N MET A 55 45.85 -9.69 2.14
CA MET A 55 46.21 -10.99 1.47
C MET A 55 46.20 -12.13 2.56
N PRO A 56 46.33 -13.47 2.29
CA PRO A 56 46.28 -14.25 1.04
C PRO A 56 45.34 -15.50 1.07
N ARG A 57 45.27 -16.15 -0.10
CA ARG A 57 44.48 -17.33 -0.53
C ARG A 57 44.63 -18.59 0.34
N SER A 58 43.52 -19.32 0.49
CA SER A 58 43.50 -20.79 0.53
C SER A 58 42.50 -21.34 -0.49
N SER A 59 42.90 -22.42 -1.15
CA SER A 59 42.28 -23.01 -2.33
C SER A 59 41.30 -24.11 -1.98
N LEU A 60 40.04 -24.01 -2.43
CA LEU A 60 39.16 -25.16 -2.57
C LEU A 60 38.46 -25.12 -3.93
N LYS A 61 38.75 -26.12 -4.75
CA LYS A 61 38.07 -26.44 -6.02
C LYS A 61 36.75 -27.13 -5.70
N VAL A 62 35.62 -26.62 -6.20
CA VAL A 62 34.41 -27.44 -6.42
C VAL A 62 33.76 -27.05 -7.74
N SER A 63 33.26 -28.08 -8.41
CA SER A 63 32.85 -28.19 -9.81
C SER A 63 31.65 -27.35 -10.23
N LYS A 64 31.69 -26.85 -11.47
CA LYS A 64 30.53 -26.30 -12.18
C LYS A 64 29.46 -27.37 -12.37
N SER A 65 28.23 -27.07 -11.96
CA SER A 65 27.03 -27.63 -12.57
C SER A 65 26.06 -26.49 -12.85
N LYS A 66 25.67 -26.34 -14.13
CA LYS A 66 24.61 -25.43 -14.56
C LYS A 66 23.28 -26.05 -14.15
N LYS A 67 22.58 -25.42 -13.21
CA LYS A 67 21.11 -25.52 -13.09
C LYS A 67 20.56 -24.14 -12.79
N SER A 68 19.75 -23.68 -13.74
CA SER A 68 18.87 -22.51 -13.62
C SER A 68 17.76 -22.85 -12.63
N SER A 69 17.76 -22.22 -11.46
CA SER A 69 16.59 -22.15 -10.57
C SER A 69 16.69 -20.85 -9.78
N THR A 70 15.88 -19.88 -10.16
CA THR A 70 15.67 -18.62 -9.44
C THR A 70 15.02 -18.93 -8.09
N LEU A 71 15.85 -19.10 -7.08
CA LEU A 71 15.42 -19.17 -5.68
C LEU A 71 15.40 -17.73 -5.15
N VAL A 72 14.27 -17.03 -5.34
CA VAL A 72 14.02 -15.81 -4.56
C VAL A 72 13.93 -16.28 -3.11
N THR A 73 14.95 -15.95 -2.33
CA THR A 73 14.94 -16.20 -0.89
C THR A 73 13.84 -15.32 -0.32
N LYS A 74 12.87 -15.90 0.40
CA LYS A 74 11.69 -15.18 0.89
C LYS A 74 12.16 -13.95 1.70
N CYS A 75 11.77 -12.76 1.28
CA CYS A 75 11.98 -11.54 2.06
C CYS A 75 11.17 -11.64 3.36
N GLU A 76 11.78 -11.32 4.50
CA GLU A 76 11.14 -11.46 5.81
C GLU A 76 10.88 -10.10 6.44
N ILE A 77 9.78 -9.98 7.17
CA ILE A 77 9.52 -8.83 8.02
C ILE A 77 10.59 -8.80 9.12
N GLY A 78 11.18 -7.62 9.34
CA GLY A 78 12.28 -7.41 10.28
C GLY A 78 13.66 -7.28 9.63
N ASP A 79 13.82 -7.72 8.39
CA ASP A 79 15.05 -7.52 7.60
C ASP A 79 15.38 -6.02 7.49
N SER A 80 16.67 -5.68 7.46
CA SER A 80 17.11 -4.34 7.05
C SER A 80 16.86 -4.10 5.56
N LEU A 81 16.87 -2.84 5.13
CA LEU A 81 16.76 -2.50 3.70
C LEU A 81 17.84 -3.19 2.84
N GLU A 82 19.07 -3.28 3.31
CA GLU A 82 20.16 -3.93 2.56
C GLU A 82 19.95 -5.44 2.43
N GLU A 83 19.52 -6.11 3.50
CA GLU A 83 19.20 -7.54 3.49
C GLU A 83 18.02 -7.83 2.56
N PHE A 84 16.96 -7.03 2.63
CA PHE A 84 15.82 -7.13 1.72
C PHE A 84 16.27 -6.97 0.26
N LEU A 85 16.96 -5.88 -0.07
CA LEU A 85 17.37 -5.59 -1.45
C LEU A 85 18.28 -6.68 -2.01
N SER A 86 19.17 -7.24 -1.19
CA SER A 86 20.05 -8.35 -1.58
C SER A 86 19.30 -9.67 -1.81
N LYS A 87 18.16 -9.89 -1.16
CA LYS A 87 17.27 -11.04 -1.41
C LYS A 87 16.35 -10.80 -2.62
N ALA A 88 15.94 -9.55 -2.84
CA ALA A 88 14.93 -9.17 -3.82
C ALA A 88 15.49 -8.96 -5.25
N THR A 89 16.77 -8.63 -5.41
CA THR A 89 17.43 -8.48 -6.72
C THR A 89 18.91 -8.84 -6.69
N GLU A 90 19.43 -9.36 -7.80
CA GLU A 90 20.87 -9.61 -7.99
C GLU A 90 21.62 -8.35 -8.51
N ASP A 91 20.89 -7.31 -8.91
CA ASP A 91 21.46 -6.09 -9.48
C ASP A 91 22.07 -5.19 -8.41
N LYS A 92 23.39 -5.28 -8.26
CA LYS A 92 24.17 -4.49 -7.29
C LYS A 92 24.10 -2.99 -7.53
N GLY A 93 23.90 -2.56 -8.78
CA GLY A 93 23.74 -1.15 -9.12
C GLY A 93 22.43 -0.61 -8.57
N LEU A 94 21.35 -1.37 -8.76
CA LEU A 94 20.04 -1.03 -8.22
C LEU A 94 20.05 -1.03 -6.69
N ILE A 95 20.64 -2.05 -6.05
CA ILE A 95 20.79 -2.10 -4.58
C ILE A 95 21.48 -0.83 -4.07
N ARG A 96 22.63 -0.46 -4.68
CA ARG A 96 23.39 0.73 -4.28
C ARG A 96 22.59 2.02 -4.45
N LEU A 97 21.89 2.18 -5.58
CA LEU A 97 21.05 3.34 -5.86
C LEU A 97 19.92 3.47 -4.82
N MET A 98 19.18 2.40 -4.56
CA MET A 98 18.06 2.40 -3.61
C MET A 98 18.50 2.67 -2.17
N MET A 99 19.69 2.19 -1.78
CA MET A 99 20.31 2.51 -0.48
C MET A 99 20.68 3.99 -0.38
N CYS A 100 21.30 4.56 -1.41
CA CYS A 100 21.64 5.99 -1.44
C CYS A 100 20.38 6.88 -1.36
N MET A 101 19.32 6.52 -2.07
CA MET A 101 18.03 7.22 -1.98
C MET A 101 17.42 7.12 -0.58
N GLY A 102 17.54 5.96 0.09
CA GLY A 102 17.12 5.79 1.48
C GLY A 102 17.84 6.72 2.46
N GLU A 103 19.12 7.00 2.26
CA GLU A 103 19.87 7.97 3.08
C GLU A 103 19.44 9.42 2.81
N ALA A 104 19.13 9.78 1.56
CA ALA A 104 18.54 11.07 1.24
C ALA A 104 17.20 11.26 1.94
N ILE A 105 16.30 10.26 1.84
CA ILE A 105 14.98 10.28 2.49
C ILE A 105 15.11 10.44 4.01
N ARG A 106 16.05 9.71 4.64
CA ARG A 106 16.34 9.85 6.07
C ARG A 106 16.73 11.29 6.42
N THR A 107 17.60 11.89 5.61
CA THR A 107 18.10 13.26 5.84
C THR A 107 16.98 14.29 5.63
N ILE A 108 16.19 14.15 4.57
CA ILE A 108 15.02 15.01 4.28
C ILE A 108 14.03 14.97 5.45
N ALA A 109 13.73 13.78 5.97
CA ALA A 109 12.82 13.63 7.11
C ALA A 109 13.27 14.43 8.35
N PHE A 110 14.57 14.45 8.64
CA PHE A 110 15.12 15.26 9.73
C PHE A 110 15.02 16.77 9.42
N LYS A 111 15.26 17.16 8.18
CA LYS A 111 15.20 18.56 7.73
C LYS A 111 13.78 19.11 7.73
N VAL A 112 12.79 18.33 7.32
CA VAL A 112 11.37 18.68 7.43
C VAL A 112 10.96 18.81 8.90
N ARG A 113 11.33 17.83 9.75
CA ARG A 113 10.97 17.82 11.19
C ARG A 113 11.47 19.04 11.96
N THR A 114 12.61 19.60 11.56
CA THR A 114 13.28 20.70 12.27
C THR A 114 13.25 22.02 11.50
N ALA A 115 12.47 22.10 10.41
CA ALA A 115 12.38 23.29 9.59
C ALA A 115 11.82 24.48 10.39
N SER A 116 12.35 25.68 10.10
CA SER A 116 11.76 26.92 10.59
C SER A 116 10.63 27.33 9.65
N CYS A 117 9.41 27.35 10.17
CA CYS A 117 8.23 27.77 9.43
C CYS A 117 7.92 29.24 9.78
N GLY A 118 8.24 30.16 8.88
CA GLY A 118 7.97 31.59 9.09
C GLY A 118 7.85 32.34 7.76
N GLY A 119 6.86 33.23 7.64
CA GLY A 119 6.65 34.00 6.41
C GLY A 119 6.04 33.17 5.28
N THR A 120 6.68 33.18 4.09
CA THR A 120 6.17 32.54 2.85
C THR A 120 6.75 31.16 2.55
N ALA A 121 7.60 30.59 3.42
CA ALA A 121 8.23 29.29 3.19
C ALA A 121 8.66 28.59 4.50
N CYS A 122 8.84 27.26 4.42
CA CYS A 122 9.48 26.45 5.45
C CYS A 122 10.94 26.22 5.05
N VAL A 123 11.89 26.57 5.92
CA VAL A 123 13.31 26.62 5.58
C VAL A 123 14.20 25.85 6.56
N ASN A 124 15.27 25.25 6.06
CA ASN A 124 16.32 24.60 6.87
C ASN A 124 17.70 24.83 6.24
N SER A 125 18.78 24.52 6.95
CA SER A 125 20.15 24.72 6.47
C SER A 125 20.64 23.56 5.61
N PHE A 126 21.41 23.87 4.58
CA PHE A 126 22.18 22.92 3.77
C PHE A 126 23.58 23.50 3.53
N GLY A 127 24.61 22.86 4.09
CA GLY A 127 25.93 23.49 4.20
C GLY A 127 25.83 24.82 4.96
N ASP A 128 26.28 25.91 4.31
CA ASP A 128 26.24 27.27 4.85
C ASP A 128 24.99 28.08 4.39
N GLU A 129 24.10 27.49 3.58
CA GLU A 129 22.93 28.15 3.00
C GLU A 129 21.65 27.81 3.77
N GLN A 130 20.69 28.74 3.81
CA GLN A 130 19.32 28.50 4.27
C GLN A 130 18.41 28.38 3.04
N LEU A 131 17.75 27.24 2.88
CA LEU A 131 16.93 26.91 1.71
C LEU A 131 15.52 26.54 2.13
N ALA A 132 14.56 26.75 1.22
CA ALA A 132 13.24 26.14 1.33
C ALA A 132 13.39 24.60 1.29
N VAL A 133 12.55 23.90 2.07
CA VAL A 133 12.70 22.45 2.29
C VAL A 133 12.53 21.60 1.03
N ASP A 134 11.78 22.08 0.04
CA ASP A 134 11.64 21.51 -1.30
C ASP A 134 12.97 21.55 -2.08
N MET A 135 13.57 22.73 -2.23
CA MET A 135 14.87 22.91 -2.89
C MET A 135 16.01 22.21 -2.15
N LEU A 136 15.89 22.07 -0.83
CA LEU A 136 16.83 21.29 -0.03
C LEU A 136 16.71 19.79 -0.34
N ALA A 137 15.48 19.26 -0.39
CA ALA A 137 15.24 17.88 -0.75
C ALA A 137 15.73 17.57 -2.18
N ASP A 138 15.50 18.48 -3.11
CA ASP A 138 15.99 18.40 -4.49
C ASP A 138 17.52 18.22 -4.55
N LYS A 139 18.28 19.08 -3.87
CA LYS A 139 19.75 18.98 -3.77
C LYS A 139 20.19 17.64 -3.17
N LEU A 140 19.57 17.19 -2.08
CA LEU A 140 19.93 15.92 -1.42
C LEU A 140 19.71 14.70 -2.32
N LEU A 141 18.65 14.71 -3.13
CA LEU A 141 18.34 13.60 -4.04
C LEU A 141 19.33 13.57 -5.22
N PHE A 142 19.65 14.71 -5.84
CA PHE A 142 20.70 14.79 -6.86
C PHE A 142 22.07 14.33 -6.33
N GLU A 143 22.44 14.74 -5.10
CA GLU A 143 23.67 14.29 -4.47
C GLU A 143 23.67 12.78 -4.26
N ALA A 144 22.60 12.20 -3.70
CA ALA A 144 22.49 10.76 -3.50
C ALA A 144 22.60 9.97 -4.82
N LEU A 145 21.98 10.47 -5.89
CA LEU A 145 22.07 9.87 -7.22
C LEU A 145 23.50 9.93 -7.78
N THR A 146 24.21 11.04 -7.58
CA THR A 146 25.63 11.18 -7.93
C THR A 146 26.52 10.22 -7.14
N TYR A 147 26.31 10.11 -5.82
CA TYR A 147 27.04 9.20 -4.91
C TYR A 147 26.74 7.72 -5.15
N SER A 148 25.63 7.40 -5.80
CA SER A 148 25.33 6.02 -6.20
C SER A 148 26.33 5.50 -7.24
N HIS A 149 26.84 6.39 -8.11
CA HIS A 149 27.63 6.08 -9.31
C HIS A 149 26.92 5.21 -10.37
N PHE A 150 25.63 4.91 -10.19
CA PHE A 150 24.82 4.09 -11.10
C PHE A 150 23.73 4.86 -11.82
N CYS A 151 23.52 6.14 -11.49
CA CYS A 151 22.58 7.02 -12.18
C CYS A 151 23.26 7.74 -13.35
N LYS A 152 22.75 7.58 -14.57
CA LYS A 152 23.18 8.33 -15.76
C LYS A 152 22.51 9.70 -15.83
N TYR A 153 21.17 9.73 -15.83
CA TYR A 153 20.40 10.98 -15.85
C TYR A 153 19.41 11.04 -14.70
N ALA A 154 19.33 12.21 -14.07
CA ALA A 154 18.32 12.53 -13.08
C ALA A 154 17.43 13.68 -13.58
N CYS A 155 16.14 13.67 -13.24
CA CYS A 155 15.20 14.74 -13.56
C CYS A 155 14.29 15.02 -12.37
N SER A 156 14.21 16.28 -11.96
CA SER A 156 13.35 16.73 -10.86
C SER A 156 12.08 17.38 -11.40
N GLU A 157 10.98 17.31 -10.64
CA GLU A 157 9.77 18.08 -10.91
C GLU A 157 9.98 19.60 -10.77
N GLU A 158 10.88 20.03 -9.87
CA GLU A 158 11.19 21.45 -9.61
C GLU A 158 11.90 22.11 -10.81
N VAL A 159 12.80 21.36 -11.44
CA VAL A 159 13.54 21.78 -12.64
C VAL A 159 13.51 20.62 -13.64
N PRO A 160 12.50 20.55 -14.53
CA PRO A 160 12.26 19.41 -15.43
C PRO A 160 13.23 19.41 -16.62
N GLU A 161 14.52 19.28 -16.31
CA GLU A 161 15.62 19.15 -17.24
C GLU A 161 16.46 17.93 -16.86
N LEU A 162 16.99 17.21 -17.88
CA LEU A 162 17.88 16.08 -17.64
C LEU A 162 19.23 16.57 -17.15
N GLN A 163 19.64 16.10 -15.98
CA GLN A 163 20.96 16.36 -15.40
C GLN A 163 21.81 15.08 -15.41
N ASP A 164 23.04 15.17 -15.93
CA ASP A 164 23.97 14.04 -15.97
C ASP A 164 24.61 13.80 -14.60
N MET A 165 24.34 12.64 -14.00
CA MET A 165 24.85 12.25 -12.69
C MET A 165 26.19 11.48 -12.78
N GLY A 166 26.70 11.25 -13.99
CA GLY A 166 28.02 10.65 -14.22
C GLY A 166 28.08 9.12 -14.18
N GLY A 167 26.96 8.43 -13.96
CA GLY A 167 26.86 6.97 -14.02
C GLY A 167 26.82 6.42 -15.47
N PRO A 168 26.90 5.09 -15.63
CA PRO A 168 26.92 4.44 -16.94
C PRO A 168 25.53 4.42 -17.60
N ALA A 169 25.49 4.51 -18.93
CA ALA A 169 24.25 4.28 -19.68
C ALA A 169 23.90 2.78 -19.75
N GLU A 170 24.87 1.93 -20.11
CA GLU A 170 24.68 0.47 -20.12
C GLU A 170 24.85 -0.09 -18.70
N GLY A 171 23.84 -0.79 -18.18
CA GLY A 171 23.85 -1.32 -16.82
C GLY A 171 23.70 -0.27 -15.71
N GLY A 172 23.40 0.98 -16.07
CA GLY A 172 22.98 2.02 -15.12
C GLY A 172 21.52 2.42 -15.32
N PHE A 173 21.14 3.53 -14.68
CA PHE A 173 19.74 3.93 -14.53
C PHE A 173 19.52 5.41 -14.81
N SER A 174 18.32 5.78 -15.22
CA SER A 174 17.81 7.15 -15.14
C SER A 174 16.73 7.25 -14.07
N VAL A 175 16.71 8.34 -13.32
CA VAL A 175 15.79 8.54 -12.19
C VAL A 175 14.99 9.83 -12.37
N ALA A 176 13.69 9.75 -12.20
CA ALA A 176 12.83 10.93 -12.10
C ALA A 176 12.19 11.01 -10.72
N PHE A 177 12.09 12.20 -10.15
CA PHE A 177 11.58 12.38 -8.80
C PHE A 177 10.80 13.69 -8.60
N ASP A 178 9.82 13.63 -7.70
CA ASP A 178 9.24 14.78 -7.01
C ASP A 178 9.92 14.87 -5.63
N PRO A 179 10.71 15.92 -5.36
CA PRO A 179 11.52 15.99 -4.16
C PRO A 179 10.70 16.15 -2.89
N LEU A 180 9.57 16.85 -2.92
CA LEU A 180 8.74 17.10 -1.74
C LEU A 180 7.27 17.40 -2.08
N ASP A 181 6.52 16.35 -2.43
CA ASP A 181 5.06 16.39 -2.54
C ASP A 181 4.42 16.89 -1.24
N GLY A 182 3.60 17.92 -1.38
CA GLY A 182 2.98 18.61 -0.24
C GLY A 182 3.87 19.65 0.45
N SER A 183 4.98 20.08 -0.14
CA SER A 183 5.87 21.13 0.41
C SER A 183 5.12 22.38 0.92
N SER A 184 4.09 22.81 0.18
CA SER A 184 3.26 23.97 0.51
C SER A 184 2.44 23.87 1.81
N ILE A 185 2.29 22.67 2.38
CA ILE A 185 1.51 22.42 3.61
C ILE A 185 2.37 21.91 4.77
N VAL A 186 3.70 21.99 4.67
CA VAL A 186 4.63 21.62 5.75
C VAL A 186 4.36 22.43 7.02
N ASP A 187 4.00 23.71 6.90
CA ASP A 187 3.66 24.59 8.02
C ASP A 187 2.43 24.12 8.82
N THR A 188 1.50 23.40 8.18
CA THR A 188 0.32 22.80 8.82
C THR A 188 0.62 21.49 9.56
N ASN A 189 1.86 20.98 9.43
CA ASN A 189 2.30 19.71 10.01
C ASN A 189 1.50 18.48 9.52
N PHE A 190 0.92 18.58 8.33
CA PHE A 190 0.39 17.42 7.62
C PHE A 190 1.53 16.56 7.09
N THR A 191 1.23 15.29 6.82
CA THR A 191 2.21 14.38 6.19
C THR A 191 2.51 14.84 4.77
N VAL A 192 3.80 14.83 4.43
CA VAL A 192 4.34 15.15 3.10
C VAL A 192 5.29 14.02 2.66
N GLY A 193 5.83 14.05 1.45
CA GLY A 193 6.71 12.97 1.00
C GLY A 193 7.53 13.25 -0.25
N THR A 194 8.36 12.29 -0.62
CA THR A 194 9.15 12.27 -1.86
C THR A 194 8.66 11.11 -2.72
N ILE A 195 8.63 11.26 -4.04
CA ILE A 195 8.29 10.20 -4.99
C ILE A 195 9.45 10.05 -5.97
N PHE A 196 9.82 8.82 -6.33
CA PHE A 196 10.73 8.62 -7.46
C PHE A 196 10.50 7.30 -8.18
N GLY A 197 10.80 7.31 -9.49
CA GLY A 197 10.85 6.13 -10.35
C GLY A 197 12.26 5.92 -10.91
N VAL A 198 12.63 4.65 -11.12
CA VAL A 198 13.95 4.23 -11.63
C VAL A 198 13.76 3.46 -12.92
N TRP A 199 14.32 3.97 -14.02
CA TRP A 199 14.33 3.34 -15.33
C TRP A 199 15.73 2.83 -15.66
N PRO A 200 15.87 1.70 -16.37
CA PRO A 200 17.17 1.26 -16.86
C PRO A 200 17.62 2.16 -18.03
N GLY A 201 18.93 2.36 -18.16
CA GLY A 201 19.50 3.08 -19.29
C GLY A 201 19.60 4.59 -19.08
N ASP A 202 19.42 5.34 -20.16
CA ASP A 202 19.76 6.76 -20.28
C ASP A 202 18.57 7.61 -20.78
N LYS A 203 17.34 7.16 -20.56
CA LYS A 203 16.13 7.83 -21.07
C LYS A 203 15.04 7.95 -20.01
N LEU A 204 14.38 9.11 -20.01
CA LEU A 204 13.15 9.40 -19.26
C LEU A 204 12.00 9.85 -20.17
N THR A 205 12.19 9.81 -21.49
CA THR A 205 11.16 10.04 -22.51
C THR A 205 11.18 8.91 -23.54
N GLY A 206 10.04 8.67 -24.18
CA GLY A 206 9.81 7.49 -25.01
C GLY A 206 9.74 6.18 -24.22
N VAL A 207 9.74 6.26 -22.89
CA VAL A 207 9.56 5.15 -21.94
C VAL A 207 8.14 5.18 -21.37
N THR A 208 7.75 4.08 -20.73
CA THR A 208 6.48 3.95 -20.03
C THR A 208 6.72 3.71 -18.53
N GLY A 209 5.67 3.82 -17.71
CA GLY A 209 5.77 3.43 -16.30
C GLY A 209 6.08 1.93 -16.11
N ARG A 210 5.70 1.07 -17.06
CA ARG A 210 5.98 -0.38 -17.01
C ARG A 210 7.46 -0.73 -17.22
N ASP A 211 8.23 0.22 -17.76
CA ASP A 211 9.67 0.07 -17.98
C ASP A 211 10.51 0.32 -16.72
N GLN A 212 9.91 0.86 -15.65
CA GLN A 212 10.58 1.05 -14.36
C GLN A 212 11.11 -0.28 -13.80
N VAL A 213 12.34 -0.29 -13.29
CA VAL A 213 12.90 -1.41 -12.52
C VAL A 213 12.59 -1.31 -11.02
N ALA A 214 12.36 -0.10 -10.54
CA ALA A 214 11.92 0.19 -9.19
C ALA A 214 11.14 1.51 -9.14
N ALA A 215 10.28 1.64 -8.15
CA ALA A 215 9.68 2.91 -7.76
C ALA A 215 9.54 2.95 -6.24
N ALA A 216 9.56 4.15 -5.67
CA ALA A 216 9.41 4.31 -4.24
C ALA A 216 8.88 5.68 -3.83
N MET A 217 8.45 5.74 -2.58
CA MET A 217 8.11 7.00 -1.92
C MET A 217 8.67 7.04 -0.49
N GLY A 218 9.23 8.19 -0.12
CA GLY A 218 9.58 8.54 1.25
C GLY A 218 8.42 9.29 1.90
N ILE A 219 8.02 8.90 3.10
CA ILE A 219 6.86 9.48 3.79
C ILE A 219 7.30 10.16 5.07
N TYR A 220 7.01 11.46 5.18
CA TYR A 220 7.40 12.32 6.28
C TYR A 220 6.19 12.64 7.14
N GLY A 221 5.73 11.65 7.91
CA GLY A 221 4.60 11.78 8.82
C GLY A 221 5.04 11.73 10.29
N PRO A 222 4.13 11.34 11.21
CA PRO A 222 4.53 11.04 12.60
C PRO A 222 5.55 9.89 12.68
N ARG A 223 5.55 9.01 11.66
CA ARG A 223 6.57 8.02 11.38
C ARG A 223 7.25 8.40 10.06
N THR A 224 8.54 8.11 9.95
CA THR A 224 9.24 8.19 8.67
C THR A 224 9.31 6.80 8.06
N THR A 225 8.71 6.62 6.89
CA THR A 225 8.69 5.34 6.21
C THR A 225 9.19 5.48 4.78
N TYR A 226 9.70 4.37 4.23
CA TYR A 226 10.19 4.27 2.87
C TYR A 226 9.50 3.07 2.22
N VAL A 227 8.62 3.34 1.26
CA VAL A 227 7.78 2.33 0.61
C VAL A 227 8.34 2.08 -0.78
N ILE A 228 8.69 0.82 -1.08
CA ILE A 228 9.39 0.44 -2.32
C ILE A 228 8.62 -0.65 -3.07
N ALA A 229 8.68 -0.60 -4.39
CA ALA A 229 8.29 -1.67 -5.28
C ALA A 229 9.44 -1.95 -6.25
N LEU A 230 9.75 -3.23 -6.46
CA LEU A 230 10.75 -3.68 -7.44
C LEU A 230 10.04 -4.50 -8.51
N LYS A 231 10.41 -4.31 -9.79
CA LYS A 231 9.72 -4.98 -10.91
C LYS A 231 9.70 -6.50 -10.78
N ASP A 232 10.82 -7.07 -10.33
CA ASP A 232 11.03 -8.52 -10.26
C ASP A 232 10.76 -9.11 -8.86
N CYS A 233 10.30 -8.30 -7.90
CA CYS A 233 9.93 -8.75 -6.56
C CYS A 233 8.43 -8.53 -6.34
N PRO A 234 7.64 -9.58 -6.08
CA PRO A 234 6.20 -9.42 -5.86
C PRO A 234 5.89 -8.57 -4.62
N GLY A 235 5.01 -7.61 -4.78
CA GLY A 235 4.49 -6.82 -3.68
C GLY A 235 5.10 -5.42 -3.57
N THR A 236 4.52 -4.67 -2.65
CA THR A 236 5.02 -3.36 -2.21
C THR A 236 5.39 -3.42 -0.74
N HIS A 237 6.59 -2.94 -0.42
CA HIS A 237 7.27 -3.20 0.84
C HIS A 237 7.49 -1.90 1.61
N GLU A 238 7.05 -1.85 2.86
CA GLU A 238 7.20 -0.69 3.75
C GLU A 238 8.37 -0.88 4.70
N PHE A 239 9.25 0.11 4.76
CA PHE A 239 10.35 0.19 5.70
C PHE A 239 10.12 1.33 6.70
N LEU A 240 10.33 1.06 7.98
CA LEU A 240 10.31 2.06 9.04
C LEU A 240 11.73 2.55 9.33
N LEU A 241 11.91 3.87 9.46
CA LEU A 241 13.12 4.45 10.02
C LEU A 241 13.13 4.27 11.54
N LEU A 242 14.09 3.51 12.06
CA LEU A 242 14.32 3.33 13.49
C LEU A 242 15.14 4.49 14.08
N ASP A 243 15.15 4.60 15.40
CA ASP A 243 15.84 5.67 16.13
C ASP A 243 17.36 5.66 15.91
N GLU A 244 17.95 4.48 15.70
CA GLU A 244 19.37 4.31 15.35
C GLU A 244 19.66 4.70 13.89
N GLY A 245 18.63 5.05 13.13
CA GLY A 245 18.71 5.50 11.75
C GLY A 245 18.77 4.40 10.71
N LYS A 246 18.35 3.17 11.06
CA LYS A 246 18.26 2.05 10.13
C LYS A 246 16.84 1.90 9.59
N TRP A 247 16.73 1.46 8.35
CA TRP A 247 15.48 1.07 7.72
C TRP A 247 15.18 -0.39 8.01
N GLN A 248 14.03 -0.67 8.64
CA GLN A 248 13.56 -2.02 8.95
C GLN A 248 12.28 -2.34 8.17
N HIS A 249 12.24 -3.50 7.52
CA HIS A 249 11.08 -3.99 6.80
C HIS A 249 9.93 -4.30 7.77
N VAL A 250 8.75 -3.67 7.59
CA VAL A 250 7.63 -3.78 8.55
C VAL A 250 6.30 -4.22 7.92
N LYS A 251 6.16 -4.15 6.59
CA LYS A 251 4.92 -4.58 5.93
C LYS A 251 5.15 -4.96 4.48
N ASP A 252 4.56 -6.08 4.08
CA ASP A 252 4.31 -6.44 2.69
C ASP A 252 2.86 -6.12 2.30
N THR A 253 2.64 -5.72 1.05
CA THR A 253 1.31 -5.54 0.48
C THR A 253 1.25 -6.21 -0.89
N THR A 254 0.33 -7.15 -1.08
CA THR A 254 0.17 -7.91 -2.34
C THR A 254 -1.27 -7.94 -2.85
N GLU A 255 -2.22 -7.40 -2.08
CA GLU A 255 -3.63 -7.30 -2.47
C GLU A 255 -4.23 -5.97 -2.00
N ILE A 256 -4.99 -5.30 -2.86
CA ILE A 256 -5.85 -4.16 -2.50
C ILE A 256 -7.31 -4.59 -2.71
N SER A 257 -7.94 -4.94 -1.60
CA SER A 257 -9.33 -5.36 -1.50
C SER A 257 -10.32 -4.19 -1.63
N GLU A 258 -11.60 -4.51 -1.81
CA GLU A 258 -12.66 -3.50 -1.82
C GLU A 258 -12.85 -2.83 -0.46
N GLY A 259 -13.23 -1.55 -0.46
CA GLY A 259 -13.54 -0.86 0.78
C GLY A 259 -14.14 0.53 0.61
N LYS A 260 -14.77 1.02 1.68
CA LYS A 260 -15.48 2.29 1.71
C LYS A 260 -14.59 3.47 2.12
N MET A 261 -13.57 3.78 1.32
CA MET A 261 -12.67 4.92 1.51
C MET A 261 -12.38 5.61 0.17
N PHE A 262 -12.48 6.94 0.13
CA PHE A 262 -12.19 7.71 -1.07
C PHE A 262 -11.36 8.96 -0.76
N SER A 263 -10.49 9.31 -1.70
CA SER A 263 -9.57 10.45 -1.64
C SER A 263 -9.69 11.29 -2.92
N PRO A 264 -10.61 12.29 -2.97
CA PRO A 264 -10.96 13.00 -4.18
C PRO A 264 -10.09 14.25 -4.42
N GLY A 265 -9.03 14.08 -5.21
CA GLY A 265 -8.27 15.15 -5.82
C GLY A 265 -9.08 16.00 -6.79
N ASN A 266 -8.71 17.29 -6.86
CA ASN A 266 -9.37 18.28 -7.72
C ASN A 266 -10.90 18.32 -7.58
N LEU A 267 -11.45 18.13 -6.37
CA LEU A 267 -12.90 18.05 -6.12
C LEU A 267 -13.71 19.22 -6.72
N ARG A 268 -13.11 20.41 -6.87
CA ARG A 268 -13.70 21.57 -7.57
C ARG A 268 -14.17 21.26 -9.01
N ALA A 269 -13.56 20.28 -9.69
CA ALA A 269 -13.92 19.85 -11.03
C ALA A 269 -15.34 19.28 -11.11
N THR A 270 -15.90 18.81 -9.99
CA THR A 270 -17.30 18.34 -9.93
C THR A 270 -18.32 19.45 -10.22
N PHE A 271 -17.91 20.72 -10.19
CA PHE A 271 -18.78 21.85 -10.50
C PHE A 271 -19.18 21.88 -11.99
N ASP A 272 -18.26 21.54 -12.89
CA ASP A 272 -18.42 21.60 -14.34
C ASP A 272 -18.04 20.29 -15.06
N ASN A 273 -17.79 19.21 -14.32
CA ASN A 273 -17.70 17.83 -14.81
C ASN A 273 -18.80 16.98 -14.13
N PRO A 274 -19.96 16.78 -14.80
CA PRO A 274 -21.08 16.05 -14.20
C PRO A 274 -20.76 14.57 -13.93
N ASP A 275 -19.89 13.96 -14.72
CA ASP A 275 -19.51 12.56 -14.55
C ASP A 275 -18.65 12.37 -13.30
N TYR A 276 -17.68 13.28 -13.07
CA TYR A 276 -16.93 13.25 -11.82
C TYR A 276 -17.82 13.56 -10.62
N LYS A 277 -18.79 14.48 -10.77
CA LYS A 277 -19.80 14.74 -9.74
C LYS A 277 -20.59 13.48 -9.40
N ASN A 278 -21.04 12.72 -10.40
CA ASN A 278 -21.78 11.47 -10.21
C ASN A 278 -20.95 10.43 -9.45
N LEU A 279 -19.64 10.34 -9.73
CA LEU A 279 -18.74 9.45 -9.02
C LEU A 279 -18.62 9.82 -7.52
N ILE A 280 -18.45 11.11 -7.22
CA ILE A 280 -18.38 11.59 -5.85
C ILE A 280 -19.72 11.41 -5.12
N ASP A 281 -20.84 11.72 -5.78
CA ASP A 281 -22.18 11.52 -5.23
C ASP A 281 -22.42 10.06 -4.85
N TYR A 282 -21.91 9.11 -5.66
CA TYR A 282 -21.95 7.68 -5.33
C TYR A 282 -21.21 7.39 -4.00
N TYR A 283 -19.97 7.86 -3.84
CA TYR A 283 -19.21 7.63 -2.60
C TYR A 283 -19.90 8.25 -1.37
N VAL A 284 -20.45 9.46 -1.51
CA VAL A 284 -21.20 10.13 -0.44
C VAL A 284 -22.45 9.34 -0.07
N LYS A 285 -23.24 8.91 -1.07
CA LYS A 285 -24.45 8.10 -0.86
C LYS A 285 -24.14 6.78 -0.17
N GLU A 286 -23.04 6.13 -0.56
CA GLU A 286 -22.58 4.87 0.02
C GLU A 286 -21.87 5.04 1.37
N LYS A 287 -21.78 6.28 1.88
CA LYS A 287 -21.15 6.64 3.16
C LYS A 287 -19.68 6.24 3.24
N TYR A 288 -18.93 6.45 2.16
CA TYR A 288 -17.49 6.21 2.16
C TYR A 288 -16.79 7.20 3.10
N THR A 289 -15.68 6.75 3.70
CA THR A 289 -14.84 7.59 4.54
C THR A 289 -14.00 8.50 3.64
N LEU A 290 -14.14 9.82 3.80
CA LEU A 290 -13.32 10.81 3.12
C LEU A 290 -11.96 10.96 3.83
N ARG A 291 -10.86 10.83 3.09
CA ARG A 291 -9.50 11.14 3.56
C ARG A 291 -8.67 11.72 2.42
N TYR A 292 -8.48 13.03 2.42
CA TYR A 292 -7.72 13.75 1.40
C TYR A 292 -7.00 14.93 2.03
N THR A 293 -5.71 15.03 1.75
CA THR A 293 -4.80 16.06 2.27
C THR A 293 -4.33 17.00 1.16
N GLY A 294 -4.36 16.54 -0.08
CA GLY A 294 -3.81 17.26 -1.23
C GLY A 294 -2.37 16.92 -1.55
N GLY A 295 -1.69 16.12 -0.72
CA GLY A 295 -0.42 15.48 -1.05
C GLY A 295 -0.67 14.09 -1.63
N MET A 296 -0.11 13.81 -2.80
CA MET A 296 -0.21 12.52 -3.47
C MET A 296 0.34 11.37 -2.62
N VAL A 297 1.47 11.58 -1.94
CA VAL A 297 2.14 10.55 -1.13
C VAL A 297 1.23 10.01 -0.02
N PRO A 298 0.74 10.82 0.95
CA PRO A 298 -0.13 10.30 2.00
C PRO A 298 -1.48 9.78 1.46
N ASP A 299 -2.03 10.44 0.44
CA ASP A 299 -3.36 10.14 -0.06
C ASP A 299 -3.40 8.83 -0.87
N VAL A 300 -2.29 8.44 -1.50
CA VAL A 300 -2.14 7.13 -2.17
C VAL A 300 -1.58 6.07 -1.21
N ASN A 301 -0.63 6.42 -0.33
CA ASN A 301 -0.06 5.45 0.62
C ASN A 301 -1.12 4.83 1.53
N GLN A 302 -2.15 5.57 1.94
CA GLN A 302 -3.24 5.00 2.74
C GLN A 302 -3.96 3.84 2.03
N ILE A 303 -3.97 3.79 0.70
CA ILE A 303 -4.59 2.69 -0.07
C ILE A 303 -3.73 1.42 0.11
N ILE A 304 -2.41 1.55 0.02
CA ILE A 304 -1.45 0.46 0.20
C ILE A 304 -1.48 -0.04 1.65
N VAL A 305 -1.42 0.86 2.63
CA VAL A 305 -1.41 0.50 4.07
C VAL A 305 -2.75 -0.10 4.51
N LYS A 306 -3.87 0.41 4.02
CA LYS A 306 -5.22 -0.09 4.38
C LYS A 306 -5.72 -1.21 3.48
N GLU A 307 -4.98 -1.52 2.42
CA GLU A 307 -5.32 -2.54 1.42
C GLU A 307 -6.73 -2.33 0.83
N LYS A 308 -7.15 -1.07 0.70
CA LYS A 308 -8.47 -0.70 0.16
C LYS A 308 -8.60 0.78 -0.15
N GLY A 309 -9.67 1.10 -0.87
CA GLY A 309 -10.11 2.46 -1.17
C GLY A 309 -9.66 2.94 -2.54
N VAL A 310 -9.97 4.21 -2.83
CA VAL A 310 -9.72 4.81 -4.13
C VAL A 310 -9.26 6.26 -4.02
N PHE A 311 -8.20 6.60 -4.74
CA PHE A 311 -7.78 7.96 -5.02
C PHE A 311 -8.21 8.33 -6.43
N THR A 312 -8.72 9.55 -6.63
CA THR A 312 -9.08 10.08 -7.96
C THR A 312 -8.64 11.52 -8.10
N ASN A 313 -8.06 11.90 -9.24
CA ASN A 313 -7.81 13.29 -9.60
C ASN A 313 -8.22 13.49 -11.05
N VAL A 314 -9.37 14.16 -11.24
CA VAL A 314 -10.07 14.28 -12.54
C VAL A 314 -10.12 15.74 -12.96
N ILE A 315 -10.00 15.99 -14.26
CA ILE A 315 -10.05 17.33 -14.85
C ILE A 315 -11.48 17.77 -15.18
N SER A 316 -11.65 19.04 -15.52
CA SER A 316 -12.90 19.60 -16.05
C SER A 316 -12.59 20.66 -17.12
N PRO A 317 -13.58 21.16 -17.87
CA PRO A 317 -13.34 22.22 -18.85
C PRO A 317 -12.60 23.44 -18.29
N THR A 318 -12.82 23.77 -17.01
CA THR A 318 -12.17 24.90 -16.33
C THR A 318 -10.96 24.53 -15.48
N THR A 319 -10.66 23.24 -15.29
CA THR A 319 -9.55 22.80 -14.43
C THR A 319 -8.59 21.88 -15.18
N LYS A 320 -7.31 22.24 -15.20
CA LYS A 320 -6.25 21.49 -15.89
C LYS A 320 -5.74 20.33 -15.03
N ALA A 321 -5.20 19.30 -15.68
CA ALA A 321 -4.44 18.26 -15.00
C ALA A 321 -3.24 18.90 -14.29
N LYS A 322 -3.00 18.52 -13.03
CA LYS A 322 -1.88 19.02 -12.22
C LYS A 322 -0.74 18.03 -12.11
N LEU A 323 -1.08 16.74 -12.03
CA LEU A 323 -0.15 15.66 -11.71
C LEU A 323 0.68 15.28 -12.92
N ARG A 324 1.99 15.17 -12.75
CA ARG A 324 2.95 14.83 -13.80
C ARG A 324 3.07 13.32 -13.94
N LEU A 325 3.09 12.86 -15.18
CA LEU A 325 3.19 11.44 -15.52
C LEU A 325 4.50 10.84 -15.03
N LEU A 326 5.62 11.52 -15.31
CA LEU A 326 6.97 11.02 -15.05
C LEU A 326 7.33 11.02 -13.56
N PHE A 327 7.05 12.10 -12.84
CA PHE A 327 7.54 12.32 -11.47
C PHE A 327 6.63 11.72 -10.39
N GLU A 328 5.31 11.69 -10.64
CA GLU A 328 4.32 11.33 -9.62
C GLU A 328 3.53 10.09 -10.04
N VAL A 329 2.93 10.12 -11.23
CA VAL A 329 1.87 9.17 -11.59
C VAL A 329 2.41 7.79 -11.95
N ALA A 330 3.43 7.70 -12.81
CA ALA A 330 4.02 6.40 -13.16
C ALA A 330 4.70 5.71 -11.98
N PRO A 331 5.48 6.40 -11.11
CA PRO A 331 6.03 5.78 -9.91
C PRO A 331 4.98 5.25 -8.93
N LEU A 332 3.96 6.07 -8.61
CA LEU A 332 2.85 5.64 -7.74
C LEU A 332 2.02 4.52 -8.38
N GLY A 333 1.85 4.54 -9.70
CA GLY A 333 1.22 3.45 -10.43
C GLY A 333 1.92 2.11 -10.23
N LEU A 334 3.26 2.09 -10.21
CA LEU A 334 4.01 0.85 -10.00
C LEU A 334 3.83 0.35 -8.56
N LEU A 335 3.92 1.25 -7.58
CA LEU A 335 3.69 0.93 -6.16
C LEU A 335 2.27 0.37 -5.93
N VAL A 336 1.25 0.92 -6.58
CA VAL A 336 -0.14 0.47 -6.42
C VAL A 336 -0.38 -0.87 -7.15
N GLU A 337 0.11 -1.04 -8.37
CA GLU A 337 -0.10 -2.28 -9.12
C GLU A 337 0.70 -3.46 -8.54
N GLN A 338 1.92 -3.23 -8.02
CA GLN A 338 2.67 -4.26 -7.29
C GLN A 338 2.02 -4.61 -5.95
N ALA A 339 1.29 -3.68 -5.34
CA ALA A 339 0.47 -3.93 -4.15
C ALA A 339 -0.84 -4.70 -4.45
N GLY A 340 -1.09 -5.12 -5.70
CA GLY A 340 -2.31 -5.81 -6.10
C GLY A 340 -3.51 -4.90 -6.35
N GLY A 341 -3.29 -3.58 -6.45
CA GLY A 341 -4.28 -2.60 -6.89
C GLY A 341 -4.23 -2.34 -8.38
N TYR A 342 -4.99 -1.32 -8.81
CA TYR A 342 -5.11 -0.94 -10.20
C TYR A 342 -4.94 0.56 -10.36
N SER A 343 -4.36 0.97 -11.49
CA SER A 343 -4.24 2.37 -11.90
C SER A 343 -5.03 2.61 -13.19
N SER A 344 -5.53 3.84 -13.39
CA SER A 344 -6.18 4.22 -14.64
C SER A 344 -6.08 5.72 -14.93
N ASP A 345 -5.84 6.08 -16.20
CA ASP A 345 -6.07 7.43 -16.72
C ASP A 345 -7.53 7.65 -17.17
N GLY A 346 -8.37 6.63 -17.04
CA GLY A 346 -9.74 6.56 -17.57
C GLY A 346 -9.90 5.53 -18.68
N THR A 347 -8.81 5.23 -19.40
CA THR A 347 -8.84 4.40 -20.61
C THR A 347 -7.77 3.30 -20.64
N GLN A 348 -6.66 3.47 -19.92
CA GLN A 348 -5.55 2.53 -19.82
C GLN A 348 -4.87 2.63 -18.46
N SER A 349 -4.02 1.65 -18.11
CA SER A 349 -3.17 1.75 -16.91
C SER A 349 -2.21 2.92 -17.11
N VAL A 350 -1.92 3.65 -16.04
CA VAL A 350 -0.97 4.77 -16.15
C VAL A 350 0.45 4.27 -16.45
N LEU A 351 0.74 2.99 -16.18
CA LEU A 351 2.00 2.35 -16.52
C LEU A 351 2.18 2.12 -18.02
N ASP A 352 1.09 2.11 -18.80
CA ASP A 352 1.14 1.90 -20.25
C ASP A 352 1.20 3.22 -21.04
N LYS A 353 1.04 4.38 -20.39
CA LYS A 353 1.23 5.67 -21.04
C LYS A 353 2.71 5.91 -21.35
N VAL A 354 2.98 6.23 -22.60
CA VAL A 354 4.30 6.72 -23.03
C VAL A 354 4.50 8.14 -22.51
N ILE A 355 5.64 8.38 -21.87
CA ILE A 355 6.11 9.70 -21.46
C ILE A 355 6.74 10.36 -22.69
N VAL A 356 6.04 11.32 -23.29
CA VAL A 356 6.53 12.02 -24.50
C VAL A 356 7.41 13.20 -24.09
N ASN A 357 6.94 13.98 -23.11
CA ASN A 357 7.68 15.10 -22.53
C ASN A 357 7.82 14.91 -21.01
N LEU A 358 8.88 15.51 -20.43
CA LEU A 358 9.17 15.41 -18.99
C LEU A 358 8.03 15.96 -18.11
N ASP A 359 7.33 17.01 -18.57
CA ASP A 359 6.22 17.66 -17.84
C ASP A 359 4.83 17.24 -18.37
N ASP A 360 4.71 16.07 -19.01
CA ASP A 360 3.42 15.52 -19.42
C ASP A 360 2.53 15.33 -18.18
N ARG A 361 1.26 15.76 -18.26
CA ARG A 361 0.29 15.67 -17.16
C ARG A 361 -0.85 14.74 -17.51
N THR A 362 -1.41 14.10 -16.49
CA THR A 362 -2.57 13.22 -16.67
C THR A 362 -3.52 13.29 -15.49
N GLN A 363 -4.80 13.05 -15.75
CA GLN A 363 -5.71 12.61 -14.70
C GLN A 363 -5.38 11.18 -14.29
N VAL A 364 -5.81 10.78 -13.09
CA VAL A 364 -5.51 9.45 -12.58
C VAL A 364 -6.50 8.97 -11.54
N ALA A 365 -6.69 7.65 -11.48
CA ALA A 365 -7.21 6.94 -10.33
C ALA A 365 -6.29 5.79 -9.91
N TYR A 366 -6.23 5.53 -8.60
CA TYR A 366 -5.56 4.38 -7.98
C TYR A 366 -6.51 3.74 -6.98
N GLY A 367 -6.59 2.41 -6.93
CA GLY A 367 -7.44 1.76 -5.94
C GLY A 367 -7.72 0.29 -6.21
N SER A 368 -8.77 -0.21 -5.55
CA SER A 368 -9.29 -1.56 -5.76
C SER A 368 -9.92 -1.73 -7.15
N LEU A 369 -10.00 -2.97 -7.61
CA LEU A 369 -10.48 -3.32 -8.95
C LEU A 369 -11.83 -2.70 -9.29
N ASN A 370 -12.84 -2.86 -8.43
CA ASN A 370 -14.18 -2.39 -8.74
C ASN A 370 -14.31 -0.86 -8.66
N GLU A 371 -13.49 -0.18 -7.85
CA GLU A 371 -13.48 1.28 -7.85
C GLU A 371 -12.80 1.85 -9.09
N ILE A 372 -11.78 1.18 -9.64
CA ILE A 372 -11.22 1.57 -10.95
C ILE A 372 -12.19 1.26 -12.09
N ILE A 373 -12.89 0.12 -12.06
CA ILE A 373 -13.96 -0.17 -13.03
C ILE A 373 -15.03 0.93 -12.96
N ARG A 374 -15.49 1.29 -11.76
CA ARG A 374 -16.49 2.34 -11.55
C ARG A 374 -16.00 3.69 -12.05
N PHE A 375 -14.74 4.03 -11.78
CA PHE A 375 -14.12 5.26 -12.26
C PHE A 375 -14.17 5.34 -13.80
N GLU A 376 -13.71 4.29 -14.49
CA GLU A 376 -13.73 4.24 -15.95
C GLU A 376 -15.16 4.27 -16.51
N GLU A 377 -16.08 3.48 -15.95
CA GLU A 377 -17.49 3.45 -16.39
C GLU A 377 -18.21 4.77 -16.17
N THR A 378 -17.97 5.44 -15.04
CA THR A 378 -18.66 6.68 -14.71
C THR A 378 -18.19 7.81 -15.62
N LEU A 379 -16.89 7.88 -15.93
CA LEU A 379 -16.33 8.94 -16.77
C LEU A 379 -16.44 8.67 -18.27
N TYR A 380 -16.44 7.40 -18.70
CA TYR A 380 -16.31 7.04 -20.12
C TYR A 380 -17.35 6.01 -20.60
N GLY A 381 -18.32 5.63 -19.76
CA GLY A 381 -19.42 4.74 -20.10
C GLY A 381 -19.06 3.25 -20.20
N SER A 382 -17.78 2.90 -20.21
CA SER A 382 -17.30 1.51 -20.22
C SER A 382 -15.93 1.41 -19.56
N SER A 383 -15.66 0.26 -18.94
CA SER A 383 -14.33 -0.05 -18.40
C SER A 383 -13.61 -1.09 -19.27
N ARG A 384 -12.33 -0.84 -19.53
CA ARG A 384 -11.44 -1.81 -20.18
C ARG A 384 -11.16 -3.02 -19.29
N LEU A 385 -11.11 -2.83 -17.97
CA LEU A 385 -10.89 -3.89 -16.99
C LEU A 385 -12.10 -4.84 -16.91
N LYS A 386 -13.29 -4.35 -17.25
CA LYS A 386 -14.51 -5.17 -17.31
C LYS A 386 -14.49 -6.22 -18.42
N LYS A 387 -13.75 -6.02 -19.52
CA LYS A 387 -13.68 -7.03 -20.61
C LYS A 387 -12.95 -8.31 -20.22
N GLY A 388 -12.30 -8.34 -19.05
CA GLY A 388 -11.75 -9.55 -18.42
C GLY A 388 -12.60 -10.10 -17.26
N VAL A 389 -13.78 -9.52 -16.99
CA VAL A 389 -14.66 -9.86 -15.85
C VAL A 389 -16.09 -10.08 -16.38
N PRO A 390 -16.72 -11.26 -16.16
CA PRO A 390 -18.11 -11.49 -16.57
C PRO A 390 -19.05 -10.42 -15.98
N ILE A 391 -19.85 -9.80 -16.84
CA ILE A 391 -20.71 -8.66 -16.50
C ILE A 391 -21.98 -9.15 -15.79
N LEU A 392 -22.11 -8.90 -14.48
CA LEU A 392 -23.41 -8.86 -13.82
C LEU A 392 -23.93 -7.41 -13.87
N HIS A 393 -24.98 -7.19 -14.67
CA HIS A 393 -25.57 -5.88 -14.90
C HIS A 393 -26.15 -5.26 -13.62
N ALA A 394 -25.65 -4.07 -13.29
CA ALA A 394 -26.12 -3.21 -12.23
C ALA A 394 -27.35 -2.43 -12.69
N GLU A 395 -28.55 -2.88 -12.32
CA GLU A 395 -29.76 -2.04 -12.35
C GLU A 395 -30.84 -2.71 -11.48
N LYS A 396 -30.75 -2.49 -10.14
CA LYS A 396 -31.85 -2.59 -9.13
C LYS A 396 -31.40 -2.55 -7.65
N ARG A 397 -30.15 -2.21 -7.32
CA ARG A 397 -29.68 -2.12 -5.91
C ARG A 397 -29.88 -0.74 -5.27
N ASN A 398 -31.10 -0.24 -5.15
CA ASN A 398 -31.38 1.00 -4.39
C ASN A 398 -32.18 0.80 -3.10
N SER A 399 -32.40 -0.44 -2.64
CA SER A 399 -33.15 -0.71 -1.40
C SER A 399 -32.43 -1.63 -0.40
N GLN A 400 -31.24 -2.16 -0.70
CA GLN A 400 -30.59 -3.22 0.10
C GLN A 400 -29.43 -2.76 1.01
N ILE A 401 -29.04 -1.48 0.99
CA ILE A 401 -27.79 -1.01 1.63
C ILE A 401 -27.98 -0.66 3.13
N SER A 402 -29.20 -0.77 3.68
CA SER A 402 -29.43 -0.49 5.12
C SER A 402 -29.19 -1.70 6.05
N LEU A 403 -28.96 -2.91 5.53
CA LEU A 403 -28.84 -4.13 6.35
C LEU A 403 -27.41 -4.71 6.43
N GLN A 404 -26.52 -4.29 5.52
CA GLN A 404 -25.16 -4.84 5.41
C GLN A 404 -24.19 -4.31 6.49
N THR A 405 -24.56 -3.25 7.22
CA THR A 405 -23.76 -2.66 8.30
C THR A 405 -23.89 -3.38 9.65
N LYS A 406 -24.60 -4.52 9.71
CA LYS A 406 -24.86 -5.23 10.99
C LYS A 406 -24.09 -6.55 11.18
N ILE A 407 -23.20 -6.93 10.25
CA ILE A 407 -22.50 -8.24 10.28
C ILE A 407 -20.97 -8.09 10.51
N LEU A 408 -20.47 -6.85 10.63
CA LEU A 408 -19.06 -6.56 10.98
C LEU A 408 -18.90 -6.02 12.41
N SER A 409 -19.72 -6.48 13.37
CA SER A 409 -19.34 -6.40 14.78
C SER A 409 -18.93 -7.78 15.27
N THR A 410 -17.65 -7.92 15.62
CA THR A 410 -17.30 -8.74 16.78
C THR A 410 -17.96 -8.07 17.97
N ASP A 411 -19.16 -8.51 18.34
CA ASP A 411 -19.83 -8.07 19.57
C ASP A 411 -18.99 -8.55 20.77
N LYS A 412 -17.98 -7.75 21.16
CA LYS A 412 -17.27 -7.91 22.44
C LYS A 412 -18.24 -7.50 23.56
N LYS A 413 -19.07 -8.44 24.00
CA LYS A 413 -19.80 -8.33 25.26
C LYS A 413 -18.84 -8.65 26.42
N LEU A 414 -18.42 -7.62 27.14
CA LEU A 414 -17.74 -7.71 28.43
C LEU A 414 -18.76 -8.08 29.52
N ILE A 415 -18.82 -9.37 29.90
CA ILE A 415 -19.50 -9.86 31.10
C ILE A 415 -18.62 -10.98 31.70
N GLY A 416 -18.48 -10.99 33.03
CA GLY A 416 -17.39 -11.60 33.79
C GLY A 416 -17.37 -13.13 33.99
N ASN A 417 -16.29 -13.53 34.68
CA ASN A 417 -15.78 -14.86 35.06
C ASN A 417 -16.69 -16.09 34.97
N GLY A 418 -16.28 -17.01 34.09
CA GLY A 418 -16.60 -18.44 34.06
C GLY A 418 -16.22 -19.03 32.70
N ASN A 419 -15.35 -20.05 32.65
CA ASN A 419 -14.86 -20.79 31.46
C ASN A 419 -15.44 -20.33 30.11
N LYS A 420 -14.88 -19.25 29.56
CA LYS A 420 -15.40 -18.65 28.33
C LYS A 420 -14.85 -19.45 27.14
N LYS A 421 -15.73 -20.07 26.38
CA LYS A 421 -15.38 -20.69 25.10
C LYS A 421 -15.04 -19.61 24.08
N TRP A 422 -14.07 -19.90 23.23
CA TRP A 422 -13.68 -19.04 22.11
C TRP A 422 -14.69 -19.21 20.98
N GLN A 423 -15.19 -18.11 20.44
CA GLN A 423 -16.26 -18.11 19.44
C GLN A 423 -15.90 -17.20 18.28
N GLY A 424 -16.24 -17.62 17.06
CA GLY A 424 -16.04 -16.83 15.86
C GLY A 424 -16.98 -17.24 14.74
N SER A 425 -17.05 -16.41 13.70
CA SER A 425 -17.82 -16.71 12.49
C SER A 425 -17.20 -16.06 11.26
N VAL A 426 -17.27 -16.75 10.13
CA VAL A 426 -16.81 -16.28 8.83
C VAL A 426 -17.94 -16.40 7.82
N GLY A 427 -18.08 -15.39 6.97
CA GLY A 427 -19.08 -15.38 5.90
C GLY A 427 -18.48 -15.22 4.51
N GLY A 428 -19.17 -15.72 3.50
CA GLY A 428 -18.88 -15.45 2.10
C GLY A 428 -20.08 -15.69 1.20
N ILE A 429 -20.15 -14.95 0.10
CA ILE A 429 -21.23 -15.07 -0.89
C ILE A 429 -20.73 -15.97 -2.01
N VAL A 430 -21.57 -16.92 -2.41
CA VAL A 430 -21.36 -17.82 -3.54
C VAL A 430 -22.40 -17.49 -4.60
N ASP A 431 -21.96 -17.26 -5.83
CA ASP A 431 -22.81 -16.98 -6.99
C ASP A 431 -23.41 -18.28 -7.56
N ALA A 432 -24.21 -18.93 -6.72
CA ALA A 432 -24.99 -20.11 -7.07
C ALA A 432 -26.22 -20.24 -6.17
N PRO A 433 -27.35 -20.79 -6.69
CA PRO A 433 -28.56 -20.96 -5.91
C PRO A 433 -28.34 -21.80 -4.66
N ILE A 434 -29.08 -21.49 -3.60
CA ILE A 434 -28.91 -22.12 -2.27
C ILE A 434 -28.93 -23.65 -2.33
N ASP A 435 -29.79 -24.24 -3.15
CA ASP A 435 -29.86 -25.69 -3.29
C ASP A 435 -28.63 -26.27 -3.99
N LYS A 436 -28.01 -25.55 -4.93
CA LYS A 436 -26.75 -25.99 -5.55
C LYS A 436 -25.60 -25.95 -4.54
N VAL A 437 -25.51 -24.87 -3.77
CA VAL A 437 -24.48 -24.73 -2.72
C VAL A 437 -24.69 -25.78 -1.65
N TRP A 438 -25.93 -25.97 -1.19
CA TRP A 438 -26.28 -26.97 -0.19
C TRP A 438 -25.91 -28.38 -0.64
N ASN A 439 -26.24 -28.75 -1.88
CA ASN A 439 -25.88 -30.06 -2.45
C ASN A 439 -24.36 -30.29 -2.56
N LEU A 440 -23.55 -29.24 -2.54
CA LEU A 440 -22.09 -29.36 -2.47
C LEU A 440 -21.59 -29.45 -1.03
N VAL A 441 -21.99 -28.51 -0.17
CA VAL A 441 -21.40 -28.37 1.17
C VAL A 441 -21.94 -29.35 2.21
N SER A 442 -23.15 -29.88 2.02
CA SER A 442 -23.77 -30.83 2.96
C SER A 442 -23.29 -32.27 2.78
N GLN A 443 -22.68 -32.61 1.64
CA GLN A 443 -22.30 -33.97 1.28
C GLN A 443 -20.87 -34.29 1.71
N THR A 444 -20.71 -35.37 2.48
CA THR A 444 -19.41 -35.72 3.07
C THR A 444 -18.37 -36.11 2.03
N ASN A 445 -18.76 -36.85 0.99
CA ASN A 445 -17.88 -37.27 -0.10
C ASN A 445 -17.41 -36.10 -0.98
N ARG A 446 -18.11 -34.96 -0.96
CA ARG A 446 -17.79 -33.77 -1.75
C ARG A 446 -16.97 -32.73 -1.00
N LEU A 447 -16.71 -32.94 0.29
CA LEU A 447 -15.85 -32.06 1.09
C LEU A 447 -14.51 -31.71 0.42
N PRO A 448 -13.74 -32.66 -0.15
CA PRO A 448 -12.46 -32.33 -0.78
C PRO A 448 -12.57 -31.38 -1.98
N GLU A 449 -13.76 -31.26 -2.60
CA GLU A 449 -13.96 -30.36 -3.74
C GLU A 449 -13.84 -28.89 -3.34
N TRP A 450 -14.31 -28.53 -2.14
CA TRP A 450 -14.33 -27.14 -1.64
C TRP A 450 -13.45 -26.92 -0.40
N MET A 451 -12.96 -28.00 0.21
CA MET A 451 -11.97 -28.01 1.28
C MET A 451 -10.72 -28.76 0.81
N PRO A 452 -9.89 -28.15 -0.05
CA PRO A 452 -8.78 -28.81 -0.76
C PRO A 452 -7.68 -29.36 0.16
N MET A 453 -7.63 -28.90 1.42
CA MET A 453 -6.68 -29.39 2.42
C MET A 453 -7.09 -30.75 2.99
N ILE A 454 -8.34 -31.18 2.76
CA ILE A 454 -8.82 -32.51 3.10
C ILE A 454 -8.36 -33.48 2.02
N GLU A 455 -7.50 -34.42 2.38
CA GLU A 455 -7.08 -35.47 1.46
C GLU A 455 -8.03 -36.66 1.50
N ARG A 456 -8.51 -37.00 2.70
CA ARG A 456 -9.39 -38.16 2.90
C ARG A 456 -10.47 -37.84 3.92
N CYS A 457 -11.71 -38.13 3.53
CA CYS A 457 -12.87 -38.12 4.42
C CYS A 457 -13.53 -39.50 4.40
N THR A 458 -13.66 -40.14 5.56
CA THR A 458 -14.19 -41.52 5.68
C THR A 458 -15.32 -41.56 6.70
N GLY A 459 -16.51 -42.02 6.28
CA GLY A 459 -17.61 -42.32 7.20
C GLY A 459 -17.25 -43.50 8.10
N LEU A 460 -17.52 -43.36 9.40
CA LEU A 460 -17.23 -44.38 10.41
C LEU A 460 -18.50 -45.02 10.97
N ASP A 461 -19.58 -44.24 11.12
CA ASP A 461 -20.85 -44.71 11.70
C ASP A 461 -22.01 -43.79 11.27
N GLY A 462 -23.21 -44.35 11.14
CA GLY A 462 -24.43 -43.63 10.73
C GLY A 462 -24.53 -43.28 9.24
N HIS A 463 -25.52 -42.42 8.90
CA HIS A 463 -25.79 -41.90 7.56
C HIS A 463 -25.51 -40.40 7.50
N ASP A 464 -24.87 -39.91 6.44
CA ASP A 464 -24.31 -38.55 6.37
C ASP A 464 -25.34 -37.41 6.28
N ASP A 465 -26.61 -37.75 6.14
CA ASP A 465 -27.77 -36.86 6.18
C ASP A 465 -28.51 -36.87 7.55
N ALA A 466 -28.04 -37.66 8.52
CA ALA A 466 -28.73 -37.87 9.79
C ALA A 466 -27.87 -37.49 11.01
N PRO A 467 -28.42 -36.77 12.00
CA PRO A 467 -27.77 -36.57 13.30
C PRO A 467 -27.33 -37.90 13.90
N GLY A 468 -26.08 -37.98 14.34
CA GLY A 468 -25.47 -39.23 14.77
C GLY A 468 -24.29 -39.66 13.89
N TYR A 469 -24.26 -39.25 12.62
CA TYR A 469 -23.20 -39.59 11.68
C TYR A 469 -21.81 -39.22 12.22
N ILE A 470 -20.85 -40.14 12.09
CA ILE A 470 -19.46 -39.95 12.50
C ILE A 470 -18.58 -40.10 11.27
N ARG A 471 -17.69 -39.13 11.05
CA ARG A 471 -16.67 -39.19 10.01
C ARG A 471 -15.29 -38.88 10.55
N LEU A 472 -14.28 -39.39 9.86
CA LEU A 472 -12.88 -39.05 10.05
C LEU A 472 -12.40 -38.23 8.85
N VAL A 473 -11.98 -37.00 9.12
CA VAL A 473 -11.36 -36.09 8.15
C VAL A 473 -9.86 -36.09 8.39
N SER A 474 -9.05 -36.23 7.34
CA SER A 474 -7.59 -36.18 7.43
C SER A 474 -6.96 -35.48 6.23
N GLY A 475 -5.86 -34.77 6.45
CA GLY A 475 -5.16 -34.01 5.42
C GLY A 475 -4.16 -33.02 6.00
N PHE A 476 -3.99 -31.87 5.36
CA PHE A 476 -3.04 -30.82 5.72
C PHE A 476 -3.75 -29.56 6.23
N MET A 477 -4.80 -29.74 7.03
CA MET A 477 -5.63 -28.63 7.54
C MET A 477 -4.91 -27.81 8.61
N PHE A 478 -3.98 -28.43 9.34
CA PHE A 478 -3.22 -27.83 10.43
C PHE A 478 -1.78 -28.32 10.33
N PRO A 479 -0.77 -27.45 10.49
CA PRO A 479 0.64 -27.86 10.52
C PRO A 479 0.91 -28.88 11.64
N GLN A 480 1.80 -29.84 11.40
CA GLN A 480 2.28 -30.83 12.36
C GLN A 480 3.81 -30.84 12.34
N GLU A 481 4.46 -31.09 13.49
CA GLU A 481 5.93 -30.98 13.64
C GLU A 481 6.71 -31.91 12.70
N ASP A 482 6.18 -33.11 12.44
CA ASP A 482 6.86 -34.15 11.65
C ASP A 482 6.38 -34.24 10.19
N GLY A 483 5.56 -33.28 9.72
CA GLY A 483 4.93 -33.35 8.40
C GLY A 483 3.78 -34.37 8.32
N ASP A 484 3.36 -34.92 9.46
CA ASP A 484 2.21 -35.80 9.60
C ASP A 484 0.89 -35.10 9.25
N ARG A 485 -0.12 -35.91 8.93
CA ARG A 485 -1.46 -35.39 8.60
C ARG A 485 -2.20 -34.96 9.85
N SER A 486 -2.87 -33.81 9.79
CA SER A 486 -3.90 -33.50 10.76
C SER A 486 -5.14 -34.36 10.52
N TRP A 487 -5.77 -34.82 11.60
CA TRP A 487 -7.00 -35.58 11.55
C TRP A 487 -8.00 -35.12 12.62
N ILE A 488 -9.28 -35.18 12.25
CA ILE A 488 -10.41 -34.79 13.07
C ILE A 488 -11.48 -35.87 12.93
N LYS A 489 -11.85 -36.49 14.05
CA LYS A 489 -13.05 -37.33 14.15
C LYS A 489 -14.18 -36.45 14.63
N GLU A 490 -15.23 -36.32 13.82
CA GLU A 490 -16.35 -35.43 14.11
C GLU A 490 -17.70 -36.14 13.95
N LYS A 491 -18.68 -35.65 14.72
CA LYS A 491 -20.04 -36.17 14.76
C LYS A 491 -21.03 -35.09 14.33
N LEU A 492 -21.91 -35.43 13.39
CA LEU A 492 -23.05 -34.60 12.98
C LEU A 492 -24.04 -34.53 14.14
N VAL A 493 -24.20 -33.33 14.71
CA VAL A 493 -25.10 -33.04 15.84
C VAL A 493 -26.47 -32.61 15.35
N SER A 494 -26.53 -31.82 14.28
CA SER A 494 -27.79 -31.39 13.66
C SER A 494 -27.63 -31.31 12.14
N MET A 495 -28.67 -31.73 11.42
CA MET A 495 -28.80 -31.58 9.97
C MET A 495 -30.22 -31.09 9.70
N GLU A 496 -30.34 -29.88 9.17
CA GLU A 496 -31.62 -29.22 8.93
C GLU A 496 -31.66 -28.76 7.46
N PRO A 497 -32.06 -29.64 6.52
CA PRO A 497 -32.07 -29.30 5.10
C PRO A 497 -33.00 -28.13 4.74
N LEU A 498 -34.11 -27.96 5.47
CA LEU A 498 -35.08 -26.87 5.23
C LEU A 498 -34.55 -25.49 5.63
N SER A 499 -33.65 -25.43 6.62
CA SER A 499 -33.00 -24.19 7.07
C SER A 499 -31.57 -24.09 6.54
N HIS A 500 -31.18 -25.01 5.65
CA HIS A 500 -29.84 -25.18 5.09
C HIS A 500 -28.74 -25.02 6.14
N THR A 501 -28.90 -25.69 7.28
CA THR A 501 -27.99 -25.60 8.42
C THR A 501 -27.54 -27.00 8.86
N TYR A 502 -26.25 -27.19 9.11
CA TYR A 502 -25.75 -28.38 9.79
C TYR A 502 -24.70 -28.00 10.85
N THR A 503 -24.59 -28.84 11.88
CA THR A 503 -23.62 -28.66 12.98
C THR A 503 -22.84 -29.94 13.22
N TYR A 504 -21.52 -29.84 13.24
CA TYR A 504 -20.61 -30.92 13.66
C TYR A 504 -19.97 -30.60 15.01
N LYS A 505 -19.72 -31.65 15.78
CA LYS A 505 -18.89 -31.60 16.99
C LYS A 505 -17.66 -32.47 16.82
N MET A 506 -16.48 -31.92 17.07
CA MET A 506 -15.23 -32.67 17.08
C MET A 506 -15.20 -33.59 18.32
N LEU A 507 -15.10 -34.89 18.11
CA LEU A 507 -15.04 -35.90 19.15
C LEU A 507 -13.61 -36.22 19.59
N ALA A 508 -12.69 -36.26 18.62
CA ALA A 508 -11.28 -36.56 18.82
C ALA A 508 -10.43 -35.87 17.74
N SER A 509 -9.22 -35.41 18.06
CA SER A 509 -8.27 -34.86 17.08
C SER A 509 -6.81 -35.00 17.51
N ASN A 510 -5.85 -34.86 16.57
CA ASN A 510 -4.43 -34.62 16.89
C ASN A 510 -4.06 -33.12 16.85
N VAL A 511 -5.04 -32.23 16.77
CA VAL A 511 -4.85 -30.77 16.69
C VAL A 511 -5.37 -30.03 17.93
N GLY A 512 -5.83 -30.77 18.94
CA GLY A 512 -6.32 -30.23 20.20
C GLY A 512 -7.70 -29.59 20.14
N LEU A 513 -8.43 -29.68 19.03
CA LEU A 513 -9.75 -29.03 18.86
C LEU A 513 -10.93 -29.86 19.39
N ASP A 514 -10.64 -30.79 20.28
CA ASP A 514 -11.58 -31.73 20.88
C ASP A 514 -12.74 -31.01 21.60
N GLY A 515 -13.95 -31.45 21.30
CA GLY A 515 -15.18 -30.87 21.85
C GLY A 515 -15.64 -29.58 21.17
N SER A 516 -14.89 -29.04 20.20
CA SER A 516 -15.33 -27.87 19.42
C SER A 516 -16.57 -28.17 18.60
N VAL A 517 -17.38 -27.14 18.38
CA VAL A 517 -18.64 -27.18 17.64
C VAL A 517 -18.54 -26.25 16.45
N ASN A 518 -18.88 -26.73 15.26
CA ASN A 518 -18.83 -25.98 14.01
C ASN A 518 -20.20 -26.05 13.33
N THR A 519 -20.75 -24.90 12.98
CA THR A 519 -22.06 -24.78 12.34
C THR A 519 -21.90 -24.08 11.00
N LEU A 520 -22.37 -24.71 9.93
CA LEU A 520 -22.48 -24.09 8.61
C LEU A 520 -23.95 -23.85 8.31
N LYS A 521 -24.28 -22.61 7.97
CA LYS A 521 -25.63 -22.16 7.63
C LYS A 521 -25.61 -21.43 6.30
N LEU A 522 -26.50 -21.82 5.40
CA LEU A 522 -26.76 -21.10 4.17
C LEU A 522 -27.99 -20.21 4.33
N LEU A 523 -27.93 -19.06 3.69
CA LEU A 523 -29.02 -18.12 3.61
C LEU A 523 -29.19 -17.75 2.14
N ASP A 524 -30.42 -17.75 1.65
CA ASP A 524 -30.72 -17.21 0.34
C ASP A 524 -30.38 -15.72 0.38
N TYR A 525 -29.39 -15.33 -0.42
CA TYR A 525 -28.88 -13.96 -0.44
C TYR A 525 -29.56 -13.11 -1.52
N GLY A 526 -30.46 -13.70 -2.31
CA GLY A 526 -31.10 -13.08 -3.45
C GLY A 526 -30.29 -13.22 -4.75
N ASP A 527 -30.95 -12.94 -5.88
CA ASP A 527 -30.37 -12.99 -7.24
C ASP A 527 -29.71 -14.33 -7.61
N GLY A 528 -30.17 -15.43 -7.01
CA GLY A 528 -29.58 -16.75 -7.22
C GLY A 528 -28.22 -16.93 -6.54
N CYS A 529 -27.85 -16.06 -5.61
CA CYS A 529 -26.65 -16.17 -4.76
C CYS A 529 -26.97 -16.74 -3.39
N THR A 530 -25.96 -17.31 -2.73
CA THR A 530 -26.07 -17.90 -1.39
C THR A 530 -25.04 -17.29 -0.45
N LEU A 531 -25.47 -16.86 0.73
CA LEU A 531 -24.58 -16.49 1.81
C LEU A 531 -24.25 -17.74 2.62
N VAL A 532 -22.98 -18.13 2.62
CA VAL A 532 -22.42 -19.16 3.49
C VAL A 532 -21.96 -18.49 4.78
N SER A 533 -22.51 -18.90 5.91
CA SER A 533 -22.09 -18.48 7.25
C SER A 533 -21.56 -19.68 8.00
N TRP A 534 -20.30 -19.63 8.41
CA TRP A 534 -19.63 -20.69 9.17
C TRP A 534 -19.22 -20.16 10.53
N SER A 535 -19.86 -20.63 11.59
CA SER A 535 -19.53 -20.30 12.97
C SER A 535 -18.89 -21.46 13.71
N TYR A 536 -18.15 -21.14 14.75
CA TYR A 536 -17.47 -22.13 15.59
C TYR A 536 -17.42 -21.70 17.05
N GLU A 537 -17.35 -22.71 17.92
CA GLU A 537 -17.18 -22.59 19.36
C GLU A 537 -16.13 -23.61 19.83
N ILE A 538 -15.10 -23.13 20.51
CA ILE A 538 -13.89 -23.92 20.86
C ILE A 538 -13.60 -23.75 22.35
N ASN A 539 -13.15 -24.82 23.00
CA ASN A 539 -12.66 -24.73 24.37
C ASN A 539 -11.27 -24.09 24.36
N PRO A 540 -10.93 -23.22 25.32
CA PRO A 540 -9.58 -22.66 25.41
C PRO A 540 -8.52 -23.75 25.40
N LEU A 541 -7.51 -23.59 24.54
CA LEU A 541 -6.41 -24.54 24.39
C LEU A 541 -5.23 -24.10 25.25
N GLU A 542 -4.66 -25.03 25.99
CA GLU A 542 -3.49 -24.76 26.83
C GLU A 542 -2.29 -24.37 25.96
N GLY A 543 -1.67 -23.23 26.26
CA GLY A 543 -0.52 -22.71 25.49
C GLY A 543 -0.86 -22.02 24.16
N ALA A 544 -2.13 -21.94 23.76
CA ALA A 544 -2.53 -21.22 22.55
C ALA A 544 -3.07 -19.81 22.86
N CYS A 545 -2.82 -18.86 21.95
CA CYS A 545 -3.41 -17.53 21.98
C CYS A 545 -4.77 -17.54 21.25
N GLU A 546 -5.83 -17.05 21.91
CA GLU A 546 -7.20 -16.95 21.36
C GLU A 546 -7.22 -16.22 20.02
N ASP A 547 -6.60 -15.03 19.96
CA ASP A 547 -6.60 -14.18 18.77
C ASP A 547 -5.89 -14.88 17.59
N ASN A 548 -4.72 -15.48 17.81
CA ASN A 548 -3.98 -16.19 16.77
C ASN A 548 -4.77 -17.39 16.20
N LEU A 549 -5.47 -18.14 17.06
CA LEU A 549 -6.26 -19.29 16.62
C LEU A 549 -7.51 -18.83 15.86
N ILE A 550 -8.17 -17.77 16.33
CA ILE A 550 -9.34 -17.18 15.66
C ILE A 550 -8.95 -16.65 14.28
N ASP A 551 -7.81 -15.97 14.16
CA ASP A 551 -7.30 -15.46 12.87
C ASP A 551 -6.97 -16.61 11.91
N PHE A 552 -6.30 -17.66 12.40
CA PHE A 552 -5.99 -18.84 11.60
C PHE A 552 -7.26 -19.56 11.09
N LEU A 553 -8.23 -19.81 11.98
CA LEU A 553 -9.50 -20.44 11.60
C LEU A 553 -10.32 -19.54 10.69
N GLY A 554 -10.26 -18.22 10.91
CA GLY A 554 -10.84 -17.19 10.06
C GLY A 554 -10.35 -17.32 8.63
N PHE A 555 -9.02 -17.35 8.46
CA PHE A 555 -8.37 -17.55 7.16
C PHE A 555 -8.73 -18.90 6.54
N LEU A 556 -8.63 -20.00 7.30
CA LEU A 556 -8.90 -21.35 6.82
C LEU A 556 -10.34 -21.48 6.30
N TYR A 557 -11.33 -21.04 7.08
CA TYR A 557 -12.74 -21.15 6.70
C TYR A 557 -13.08 -20.22 5.54
N LYS A 558 -12.50 -19.01 5.51
CA LYS A 558 -12.68 -18.09 4.38
C LYS A 558 -12.14 -18.68 3.08
N SER A 559 -10.96 -19.30 3.13
CA SER A 559 -10.34 -19.97 2.00
C SER A 559 -11.23 -21.11 1.46
N CYS A 560 -11.80 -21.93 2.35
CA CYS A 560 -12.76 -22.97 1.96
C CYS A 560 -14.03 -22.38 1.31
N ILE A 561 -14.61 -21.33 1.91
CA ILE A 561 -15.83 -20.70 1.35
C ILE A 561 -15.56 -20.14 -0.06
N ASN A 562 -14.42 -19.49 -0.28
CA ASN A 562 -14.05 -18.95 -1.59
C ASN A 562 -13.86 -20.04 -2.66
N ARG A 563 -13.58 -21.30 -2.27
CA ARG A 563 -13.44 -22.43 -3.19
C ARG A 563 -14.76 -23.04 -3.63
N ILE A 564 -15.86 -22.78 -2.92
CA ILE A 564 -17.18 -23.36 -3.23
C ILE A 564 -17.60 -23.00 -4.67
N GLN A 565 -17.39 -21.75 -5.09
CA GLN A 565 -17.73 -21.33 -6.45
C GLN A 565 -16.96 -22.15 -7.50
N ALA A 566 -15.64 -22.25 -7.35
CA ALA A 566 -14.80 -22.99 -8.28
C ALA A 566 -15.18 -24.50 -8.34
N ALA A 567 -15.58 -25.08 -7.21
CA ALA A 567 -16.05 -26.47 -7.15
C ALA A 567 -17.37 -26.69 -7.91
N LEU A 568 -18.30 -25.73 -7.83
CA LEU A 568 -19.55 -25.75 -8.59
C LEU A 568 -19.32 -25.58 -10.10
N ASP A 569 -18.40 -24.71 -10.48
CA ASP A 569 -18.06 -24.46 -11.89
C ASP A 569 -17.39 -25.71 -12.50
N ALA A 570 -16.46 -26.34 -11.78
CA ALA A 570 -15.79 -27.57 -12.20
C ALA A 570 -16.77 -28.76 -12.33
N SER A 571 -17.79 -28.82 -11.47
CA SER A 571 -18.86 -29.83 -11.57
C SER A 571 -19.74 -29.64 -12.80
N SER A 572 -19.95 -28.38 -13.22
CA SER A 572 -20.77 -28.04 -14.39
C SER A 572 -20.07 -28.36 -15.72
N GLN A 573 -18.73 -28.34 -15.76
CA GLN A 573 -17.93 -28.70 -16.95
C GLN A 573 -17.84 -30.21 -17.23
N LYS A 574 -18.12 -31.08 -16.24
CA LYS A 574 -18.13 -32.54 -16.42
C LYS A 574 -19.42 -33.09 -17.06
N VAL A 575 -20.42 -32.24 -17.29
CA VAL A 575 -21.75 -32.60 -17.79
C VAL A 575 -21.94 -32.23 -19.28
N VAL A 576 -20.89 -31.74 -19.95
CA VAL A 576 -20.91 -31.40 -21.38
C VAL A 576 -20.23 -32.48 -22.23
#